data_AF-A0A963MAJ5-F1
#
_entry.id   AF-A0A963MAJ5-F1
#
_cell.length_a   1.000
_cell.length_b   1.000
_cell.length_c   1.000
_cell.angle_alpha   90.00
_cell.angle_beta   90.00
_cell.angle_gamma   90.00
#
_symmetry.space_group_name_H-M   'P 1'
#
loop_
_entity.id
_entity.type
_entity.pdbx_description
1 polymer ?
#
loop_
_entity_poly.entity_id
_entity_poly.type
_entity_poly.pdbx_seq_one_letter_code
_entity_poly.pdbx_strand_id
1 'polypeptide(L)'
;MWVVLGLAMALVLAWGALHWVIVPRIDEFRPRLQEMASHALGVPVRIGALEARSNGLVPSITVRDLVLPGAGGQPGLHVPSAVAAFSVASLLRGGLEQLVLDGPELEVRRTGAGRWQVAGFDLTGDPQADTQAADWVFSQPELVVRGGSVRWVDELRGGEPVTLGDVLIVVRNGLRHHQLRLDATPPTDLGDRFMLRGQFRRALLERHAGAWKTWDGTLYADVPRLDVARLPVYLRPAQDLGLQAGAELRPGSAALRLWADVARGAPTRVLGDLAAGDVNALLGTGLEPLTLKSLATRVGWQRSGRSTAVWTQGLRFEPADGPAWPGGNVRLEWRTPGSAREPGGGQLHAEQLDLDALGRIARSLPLTRLARDALQRIGPARG
;
A
#
# COMPACT_ATOMS: atom_id res chain seq x y z
N MET A 1 -33.87 -41.64 -6.66
CA MET A 1 -33.45 -42.44 -5.48
C MET A 1 -32.05 -43.02 -5.66
N TRP A 2 -31.78 -43.81 -6.70
CA TRP A 2 -30.45 -44.42 -6.95
C TRP A 2 -29.30 -43.43 -7.15
N VAL A 3 -29.53 -42.29 -7.82
CA VAL A 3 -28.51 -41.24 -7.99
C VAL A 3 -28.14 -40.60 -6.65
N VAL A 4 -29.13 -40.33 -5.79
CA VAL A 4 -28.90 -39.77 -4.46
C VAL A 4 -28.15 -40.76 -3.56
N LEU A 5 -28.51 -42.04 -3.63
CA LEU A 5 -27.84 -43.11 -2.89
C LEU A 5 -26.40 -43.32 -3.36
N GLY A 6 -26.15 -43.30 -4.67
CA GLY A 6 -24.81 -43.37 -5.24
C GLY A 6 -23.93 -42.18 -4.85
N LEU A 7 -24.49 -40.98 -4.86
CA LEU A 7 -23.79 -39.76 -4.43
C LEU A 7 -23.44 -39.81 -2.93
N ALA A 8 -24.38 -40.26 -2.09
CA ALA A 8 -24.16 -40.43 -0.65
C ALA A 8 -23.08 -41.48 -0.36
N MET A 9 -23.10 -42.62 -1.07
CA MET A 9 -22.07 -43.67 -0.94
C MET A 9 -20.69 -43.15 -1.36
N ALA A 10 -20.60 -42.43 -2.49
CA ALA A 10 -19.36 -41.83 -2.95
C ALA A 10 -18.81 -40.80 -1.94
N LEU A 11 -19.68 -40.01 -1.32
CA LEU A 11 -19.31 -39.06 -0.28
C LEU A 11 -18.74 -39.75 0.97
N VAL A 12 -19.37 -40.85 1.42
CA VAL A 12 -18.90 -41.64 2.57
C VAL A 12 -17.55 -42.31 2.26
N LEU A 13 -17.39 -42.87 1.06
CA LEU A 13 -16.11 -43.46 0.64
C LEU A 13 -14.99 -42.41 0.54
N ALA A 14 -15.29 -41.24 -0.03
CA ALA A 14 -14.35 -40.13 -0.10
C ALA A 14 -13.97 -39.62 1.30
N TRP A 15 -14.94 -39.51 2.21
CA TRP A 15 -14.71 -39.14 3.60
C TRP A 15 -13.84 -40.18 4.34
N GLY A 16 -14.13 -41.47 4.17
CA GLY A 16 -13.34 -42.56 4.74
C GLY A 16 -11.90 -42.58 4.23
N ALA A 17 -11.71 -42.44 2.91
CA ALA A 17 -10.39 -42.35 2.30
C ALA A 17 -9.61 -41.12 2.82
N LEU A 18 -10.27 -39.96 2.94
CA LEU A 18 -9.65 -38.77 3.50
C LEU A 18 -9.17 -39.01 4.93
N HIS A 19 -10.02 -39.52 5.81
CA HIS A 19 -9.67 -39.69 7.23
C HIS A 19 -8.70 -40.84 7.51
N TRP A 20 -8.76 -41.94 6.75
CA TRP A 20 -7.99 -43.15 7.07
C TRP A 20 -6.75 -43.33 6.20
N VAL A 21 -6.69 -42.70 5.01
CA VAL A 21 -5.55 -42.82 4.10
C VAL A 21 -4.78 -41.51 4.01
N ILE A 22 -5.46 -40.38 3.82
CA ILE A 22 -4.81 -39.09 3.57
C ILE A 22 -4.36 -38.41 4.87
N VAL A 23 -5.26 -38.25 5.85
CA VAL A 23 -4.98 -37.57 7.13
C VAL A 23 -3.77 -38.17 7.87
N PRO A 24 -3.61 -39.51 8.02
CA PRO A 24 -2.48 -40.08 8.75
C PRO A 24 -1.14 -39.95 8.00
N ARG A 25 -1.19 -39.80 6.67
CA ARG A 25 -0.02 -39.79 5.77
C ARG A 25 0.16 -38.45 5.07
N ILE A 26 -0.45 -37.39 5.59
CA ILE A 26 -0.49 -36.09 4.89
C ILE A 26 0.93 -35.55 4.63
N ASP A 27 1.87 -35.87 5.51
CA ASP A 27 3.26 -35.46 5.39
C ASP A 27 4.02 -36.17 4.26
N GLU A 28 3.58 -37.36 3.81
CA GLU A 28 4.15 -38.02 2.62
C GLU A 28 3.88 -37.23 1.33
N PHE A 29 2.83 -36.40 1.32
CA PHE A 29 2.49 -35.53 0.18
C PHE A 29 3.30 -34.24 0.15
N ARG A 30 4.14 -33.98 1.16
CA ARG A 30 4.94 -32.76 1.29
C ARG A 30 5.75 -32.42 0.04
N PRO A 31 6.52 -33.33 -0.59
CA PRO A 31 7.32 -32.97 -1.77
C PRO A 31 6.44 -32.50 -2.95
N ARG A 32 5.30 -33.16 -3.17
CA ARG A 32 4.36 -32.80 -4.25
C ARG A 32 3.70 -31.46 -3.98
N LEU A 33 3.26 -31.20 -2.75
CA LEU A 33 2.68 -29.90 -2.38
C LEU A 33 3.70 -28.77 -2.49
N GLN A 34 4.96 -29.05 -2.16
CA GLN A 34 6.05 -28.10 -2.31
C GLN A 34 6.30 -27.75 -3.79
N GLU A 35 6.32 -28.74 -4.68
CA GLU A 35 6.43 -28.52 -6.13
C GLU A 35 5.25 -27.74 -6.69
N MET A 36 4.02 -28.10 -6.30
CA MET A 36 2.80 -27.40 -6.71
C MET A 36 2.80 -25.94 -6.25
N ALA A 37 3.16 -25.69 -4.98
CA ALA A 37 3.25 -24.34 -4.44
C ALA A 37 4.36 -23.54 -5.14
N SER A 38 5.50 -24.17 -5.43
CA SER A 38 6.61 -23.51 -6.14
C SER A 38 6.23 -23.13 -7.56
N HIS A 39 5.52 -24.01 -8.27
CA HIS A 39 5.01 -23.73 -9.61
C HIS A 39 3.93 -22.65 -9.61
N ALA A 40 3.03 -22.66 -8.62
CA ALA A 40 1.94 -21.68 -8.51
C ALA A 40 2.44 -20.28 -8.17
N LEU A 41 3.44 -20.18 -7.28
CA LEU A 41 4.02 -18.91 -6.87
C LEU A 41 5.15 -18.43 -7.80
N GLY A 42 5.78 -19.33 -8.56
CA GLY A 42 6.91 -19.00 -9.42
C GLY A 42 8.25 -18.88 -8.68
N VAL A 43 8.30 -19.23 -7.39
CA VAL A 43 9.52 -19.24 -6.56
C VAL A 43 9.62 -20.54 -5.77
N PRO A 44 10.83 -20.99 -5.40
CA PRO A 44 10.99 -22.18 -4.57
C PRO A 44 10.26 -22.03 -3.24
N VAL A 45 9.48 -23.03 -2.86
CA VAL A 45 8.84 -23.13 -1.55
C VAL A 45 9.51 -24.26 -0.79
N ARG A 46 9.66 -24.11 0.53
CA ARG A 46 10.11 -25.19 1.43
C ARG A 46 9.09 -25.37 2.54
N ILE A 47 8.74 -26.61 2.83
CA ILE A 47 7.76 -26.96 3.87
C ILE A 47 8.44 -27.78 4.98
N GLY A 48 8.38 -27.29 6.22
CA GLY A 48 8.98 -27.97 7.38
C GLY A 48 8.18 -29.16 7.88
N ALA A 49 6.85 -29.05 7.96
CA ALA A 49 5.96 -30.18 8.23
C ALA A 49 4.53 -29.94 7.73
N LEU A 50 3.78 -31.02 7.50
CA LEU A 50 2.35 -30.98 7.23
C LEU A 50 1.58 -31.72 8.33
N GLU A 51 0.59 -31.03 8.90
CA GLU A 51 -0.35 -31.58 9.87
C GLU A 51 -1.77 -31.48 9.31
N ALA A 52 -2.54 -32.56 9.36
CA ALA A 52 -3.96 -32.49 9.06
C ALA A 52 -4.72 -32.15 10.35
N ARG A 53 -5.49 -31.06 10.33
CA ARG A 53 -6.39 -30.70 11.43
C ARG A 53 -7.84 -30.86 10.97
N SER A 54 -8.54 -31.78 11.63
CA SER A 54 -9.98 -31.95 11.49
C SER A 54 -10.64 -31.55 12.80
N ASN A 55 -10.87 -30.24 12.97
CA ASN A 55 -11.56 -29.67 14.12
C ASN A 55 -13.04 -29.31 13.83
N GLY A 56 -13.65 -29.97 12.82
CA GLY A 56 -15.06 -29.78 12.46
C GLY A 56 -15.42 -30.38 11.10
N LEU A 57 -16.47 -29.83 10.46
CA LEU A 57 -16.98 -30.24 9.14
C LEU A 57 -16.10 -29.80 7.96
N VAL A 58 -15.17 -28.86 8.17
CA VAL A 58 -14.32 -28.30 7.12
C VAL A 58 -12.91 -28.89 7.26
N PRO A 59 -12.43 -29.66 6.26
CA PRO A 59 -11.07 -30.18 6.28
C PRO A 59 -10.06 -29.04 6.16
N SER A 60 -9.02 -29.08 7.00
CA SER A 60 -7.92 -28.11 6.95
C SER A 60 -6.56 -28.80 7.06
N ILE A 61 -5.56 -28.22 6.40
CA ILE A 61 -4.17 -28.65 6.46
C ILE A 61 -3.37 -27.50 7.07
N THR A 62 -2.60 -27.80 8.09
CA THR A 62 -1.63 -26.88 8.68
C THR A 62 -0.25 -27.19 8.13
N VAL A 63 0.38 -26.20 7.54
CA VAL A 63 1.75 -26.20 7.06
C VAL A 63 2.61 -25.51 8.12
N ARG A 64 3.61 -26.21 8.64
CA ARG A 64 4.58 -25.68 9.61
C ARG A 64 5.86 -25.26 8.90
N ASP A 65 6.44 -24.16 9.37
CA ASP A 65 7.74 -23.66 8.95
C ASP A 65 7.84 -23.57 7.41
N LEU A 66 6.89 -22.85 6.82
CA LEU A 66 6.87 -22.56 5.39
C LEU A 66 7.90 -21.47 5.09
N VAL A 67 8.82 -21.74 4.18
CA VAL A 67 9.89 -20.79 3.81
C VAL A 67 9.91 -20.58 2.31
N LEU A 68 9.82 -19.31 1.89
CA LEU A 68 10.18 -18.86 0.56
C LEU A 68 11.52 -18.15 0.68
N PRO A 69 12.61 -18.73 0.15
CA PRO A 69 13.93 -18.15 0.27
C PRO A 69 14.03 -16.86 -0.53
N GLY A 70 14.75 -15.89 0.02
CA GLY A 70 15.15 -14.69 -0.72
C GLY A 70 16.17 -15.02 -1.81
N ALA A 71 16.36 -14.09 -2.74
CA ALA A 71 17.38 -14.22 -3.77
C ALA A 71 18.78 -14.35 -3.16
N GLY A 72 19.60 -15.29 -3.66
CA GLY A 72 20.98 -15.48 -3.20
C GLY A 72 21.11 -16.03 -1.77
N GLY A 73 20.10 -16.72 -1.26
CA GLY A 73 20.14 -17.34 0.08
C GLY A 73 19.82 -16.40 1.23
N GLN A 74 19.33 -15.20 0.92
CA GLN A 74 18.89 -14.21 1.92
C GLN A 74 17.54 -14.62 2.55
N PRO A 75 17.19 -14.06 3.73
CA PRO A 75 15.84 -14.17 4.27
C PRO A 75 14.80 -13.68 3.26
N GLY A 76 13.70 -14.42 3.12
CA GLY A 76 12.61 -14.07 2.21
C GLY A 76 11.31 -13.94 2.99
N LEU A 77 10.44 -14.94 2.87
CA LEU A 77 9.24 -15.08 3.69
C LEU A 77 9.35 -16.35 4.52
N HIS A 78 9.19 -16.21 5.82
CA HIS A 78 9.06 -17.32 6.75
C HIS A 78 7.67 -17.29 7.39
N VAL A 79 6.94 -18.40 7.37
CA VAL A 79 5.63 -18.52 7.98
C VAL A 79 5.65 -19.71 8.94
N PRO A 80 5.66 -19.47 10.26
CA PRO A 80 5.69 -20.54 11.26
C PRO A 80 4.50 -21.49 11.16
N SER A 81 3.32 -20.95 10.82
CA SER A 81 2.09 -21.72 10.70
C SER A 81 1.20 -21.14 9.60
N ALA A 82 0.91 -21.92 8.57
CA ALA A 82 -0.06 -21.59 7.54
C ALA A 82 -1.18 -22.62 7.53
N VAL A 83 -2.43 -22.19 7.68
CA VAL A 83 -3.60 -23.07 7.66
C VAL A 83 -4.37 -22.87 6.35
N ALA A 84 -4.44 -23.92 5.56
CA ALA A 84 -5.23 -23.98 4.33
C ALA A 84 -6.53 -24.75 4.61
N ALA A 85 -7.67 -24.08 4.45
CA ALA A 85 -8.99 -24.69 4.56
C ALA A 85 -9.59 -24.97 3.18
N PHE A 86 -10.33 -26.07 3.08
CA PHE A 86 -10.90 -26.56 1.83
C PHE A 86 -12.40 -26.79 1.96
N SER A 87 -13.15 -26.47 0.91
CA SER A 87 -14.56 -26.84 0.78
C SER A 87 -14.72 -27.87 -0.37
N VAL A 88 -15.82 -28.62 -0.38
CA VAL A 88 -16.10 -29.55 -1.51
C VAL A 88 -16.10 -28.80 -2.85
N ALA A 89 -16.69 -27.60 -2.87
CA ALA A 89 -16.72 -26.75 -4.06
C ALA A 89 -15.33 -26.21 -4.44
N SER A 90 -14.48 -25.88 -3.45
CA SER A 90 -13.11 -25.43 -3.72
C SER A 90 -12.25 -26.56 -4.29
N LEU A 91 -12.37 -27.78 -3.75
CA LEU A 91 -11.67 -28.98 -4.24
C LEU A 91 -12.06 -29.32 -5.68
N LEU A 92 -13.35 -29.23 -6.04
CA LEU A 92 -13.81 -29.43 -7.42
C LEU A 92 -13.25 -28.38 -8.40
N ARG A 93 -12.89 -27.19 -7.92
CA ARG A 93 -12.25 -26.12 -8.71
C ARG A 93 -10.71 -26.13 -8.60
N GLY A 94 -10.14 -27.06 -7.83
CA GLY A 94 -8.69 -27.13 -7.59
C GLY A 94 -8.13 -25.97 -6.75
N GLY A 95 -8.93 -25.35 -5.89
CA GLY A 95 -8.55 -24.17 -5.11
C GLY A 95 -8.76 -24.29 -3.60
N LEU A 96 -8.28 -23.28 -2.88
CA LEU A 96 -8.49 -23.12 -1.44
C LEU A 96 -9.83 -22.42 -1.19
N GLU A 97 -10.39 -22.63 0.00
CA GLU A 97 -11.51 -21.79 0.50
C GLU A 97 -10.95 -20.61 1.30
N GLN A 98 -9.95 -20.87 2.14
CA GLN A 98 -9.29 -19.86 2.98
C GLN A 98 -7.84 -20.25 3.22
N LEU A 99 -6.96 -19.25 3.20
CA LEU A 99 -5.56 -19.38 3.61
C LEU A 99 -5.29 -18.42 4.77
N VAL A 100 -4.84 -18.96 5.89
CA VAL A 100 -4.41 -18.18 7.07
C VAL A 100 -2.91 -18.32 7.21
N LEU A 101 -2.19 -17.22 7.33
CA LEU A 101 -0.79 -17.17 7.71
C LEU A 101 -0.68 -16.56 9.11
N ASP A 102 -0.22 -17.35 10.07
CA ASP A 102 -0.04 -16.94 11.46
C ASP A 102 1.44 -16.66 11.73
N GLY A 103 1.74 -15.44 12.16
CA GLY A 103 3.08 -14.96 12.46
C GLY A 103 4.06 -14.88 11.28
N PRO A 104 3.65 -14.53 10.03
CA PRO A 104 4.61 -14.48 8.94
C PRO A 104 5.64 -13.38 9.14
N GLU A 105 6.89 -13.68 8.83
CA GLU A 105 8.03 -12.77 8.85
C GLU A 105 8.48 -12.54 7.42
N LEU A 106 8.29 -11.31 6.94
CA LEU A 106 8.60 -10.91 5.56
C LEU A 106 9.76 -9.93 5.55
N GLU A 107 10.79 -10.22 4.76
CA GLU A 107 11.80 -9.22 4.39
C GLU A 107 11.45 -8.56 3.05
N VAL A 108 11.42 -7.23 3.07
CA VAL A 108 11.35 -6.38 1.89
C VAL A 108 12.69 -5.67 1.76
N ARG A 109 13.35 -5.80 0.61
CA ARG A 109 14.71 -5.28 0.42
C ARG A 109 14.82 -4.42 -0.82
N ARG A 110 15.33 -3.20 -0.68
CA ARG A 110 15.82 -2.41 -1.80
C ARG A 110 17.33 -2.58 -1.89
N THR A 111 17.78 -3.23 -2.96
CA THR A 111 19.20 -3.52 -3.21
C THR A 111 20.00 -2.26 -3.50
N GLY A 112 21.32 -2.31 -3.38
CA GLY A 112 22.24 -1.23 -3.76
C GLY A 112 22.20 -0.87 -5.26
N ALA A 113 21.62 -1.73 -6.10
CA ALA A 113 21.31 -1.45 -7.50
C ALA A 113 19.95 -0.75 -7.71
N GLY A 114 19.23 -0.44 -6.63
CA GLY A 114 17.90 0.18 -6.65
C GLY A 114 16.74 -0.76 -6.96
N ARG A 115 16.99 -2.07 -7.07
CA ARG A 115 15.93 -3.07 -7.30
C ARG A 115 15.22 -3.46 -6.00
N TRP A 116 13.91 -3.58 -6.04
CA TRP A 116 13.04 -4.05 -4.96
C TRP A 116 12.87 -5.56 -4.99
N GLN A 117 13.04 -6.17 -3.84
CA GLN A 117 12.85 -7.60 -3.62
C GLN A 117 11.90 -7.85 -2.46
N VAL A 118 10.95 -8.75 -2.63
CA VAL A 118 9.94 -9.12 -1.63
C VAL A 118 9.78 -10.63 -1.66
N ALA A 119 10.01 -11.34 -0.55
CA ALA A 119 9.81 -12.81 -0.47
C ALA A 119 10.47 -13.63 -1.62
N GLY A 120 11.60 -13.17 -2.16
CA GLY A 120 12.28 -13.80 -3.30
C GLY A 120 11.86 -13.29 -4.69
N PHE A 121 10.83 -12.46 -4.80
CA PHE A 121 10.38 -11.81 -6.04
C PHE A 121 11.14 -10.51 -6.29
N ASP A 122 11.63 -10.26 -7.52
CA ASP A 122 12.15 -8.95 -7.95
C ASP A 122 11.03 -8.14 -8.62
N LEU A 123 10.53 -7.10 -7.93
CA LEU A 123 9.41 -6.28 -8.38
C LEU A 123 9.80 -5.26 -9.47
N THR A 124 11.10 -5.07 -9.71
CA THR A 124 11.64 -4.05 -10.62
C THR A 124 12.14 -4.64 -11.93
N GLY A 125 12.33 -5.96 -11.96
CA GLY A 125 12.91 -6.67 -13.10
C GLY A 125 11.88 -7.09 -14.14
N ASP A 126 11.00 -8.02 -13.77
CA ASP A 126 10.17 -8.76 -14.73
C ASP A 126 8.66 -8.45 -14.60
N PRO A 127 8.06 -7.76 -15.59
CA PRO A 127 6.63 -7.52 -15.65
C PRO A 127 5.76 -8.80 -15.71
N GLN A 128 6.31 -9.94 -16.15
CA GLN A 128 5.61 -11.23 -16.20
C GLN A 128 5.69 -11.97 -14.85
N ALA A 129 6.84 -11.99 -14.17
CA ALA A 129 6.95 -12.53 -12.80
C ALA A 129 6.03 -11.79 -11.80
N ASP A 130 5.81 -10.48 -11.99
CA ASP A 130 4.84 -9.65 -11.25
C ASP A 130 3.40 -10.22 -11.30
N THR A 131 3.05 -10.99 -12.35
CA THR A 131 1.66 -11.45 -12.55
C THR A 131 1.35 -12.79 -11.92
N GLN A 132 2.27 -13.77 -11.86
CA GLN A 132 1.91 -15.14 -11.43
C GLN A 132 1.62 -15.24 -9.93
N ALA A 133 2.51 -14.72 -9.09
CA ALA A 133 2.31 -14.72 -7.64
C ALA A 133 1.11 -13.85 -7.24
N ALA A 134 0.95 -12.68 -7.87
CA ALA A 134 -0.22 -11.84 -7.68
C ALA A 134 -1.51 -12.56 -8.08
N ASP A 135 -1.51 -13.26 -9.24
CA ASP A 135 -2.66 -14.02 -9.71
C ASP A 135 -3.03 -15.15 -8.75
N TRP A 136 -2.04 -15.85 -8.22
CA TRP A 136 -2.26 -16.85 -7.18
C TRP A 136 -2.85 -16.22 -5.90
N VAL A 137 -2.28 -15.14 -5.37
CA VAL A 137 -2.81 -14.48 -4.16
C VAL A 137 -4.25 -14.01 -4.35
N PHE A 138 -4.54 -13.36 -5.49
CA PHE A 138 -5.87 -12.79 -5.75
C PHE A 138 -6.89 -13.80 -6.29
N SER A 139 -6.47 -15.04 -6.59
CA SER A 139 -7.39 -16.15 -6.90
C SER A 139 -7.86 -16.90 -5.66
N GLN A 140 -7.20 -16.75 -4.51
CA GLN A 140 -7.66 -17.36 -3.26
C GLN A 140 -8.90 -16.62 -2.74
N PRO A 141 -10.02 -17.29 -2.41
CA PRO A 141 -11.24 -16.60 -1.98
C PRO A 141 -11.04 -15.75 -0.72
N GLU A 142 -10.25 -16.23 0.24
CA GLU A 142 -9.85 -15.46 1.41
C GLU A 142 -8.40 -15.75 1.82
N LEU A 143 -7.62 -14.69 2.01
CA LEU A 143 -6.27 -14.73 2.58
C LEU A 143 -6.24 -13.86 3.83
N VAL A 144 -5.80 -14.43 4.94
CA VAL A 144 -5.68 -13.75 6.23
C VAL A 144 -4.26 -13.87 6.75
N VAL A 145 -3.62 -12.76 7.06
CA VAL A 145 -2.34 -12.70 7.78
C VAL A 145 -2.60 -12.18 9.18
N ARG A 146 -2.12 -12.85 10.22
CA ARG A 146 -2.27 -12.43 11.62
C ARG A 146 -0.93 -12.39 12.32
N GLY A 147 -0.68 -11.32 13.07
CA GLY A 147 0.53 -11.17 13.88
C GLY A 147 1.81 -11.19 13.05
N GLY A 148 1.75 -10.73 11.80
CA GLY A 148 2.91 -10.72 10.92
C GLY A 148 3.91 -9.63 11.30
N SER A 149 5.15 -9.79 10.84
CA SER A 149 6.18 -8.77 10.88
C SER A 149 6.74 -8.52 9.49
N VAL A 150 7.01 -7.25 9.18
CA VAL A 150 7.65 -6.85 7.92
C VAL A 150 8.93 -6.10 8.26
N ARG A 151 10.07 -6.62 7.81
CA ARG A 151 11.37 -5.98 7.93
C ARG A 151 11.74 -5.37 6.59
N TRP A 152 11.82 -4.04 6.53
CA TRP A 152 12.22 -3.30 5.35
C TRP A 152 13.67 -2.86 5.43
N VAL A 153 14.49 -3.39 4.53
CA VAL A 153 15.91 -3.09 4.39
C VAL A 153 16.12 -2.22 3.14
N ASP A 154 16.78 -1.07 3.29
CA ASP A 154 17.17 -0.23 2.15
C ASP A 154 18.70 -0.05 2.15
N GLU A 155 19.37 -0.76 1.25
CA GLU A 155 20.84 -0.74 1.10
C GLU A 155 21.35 0.59 0.54
N LEU A 156 20.50 1.36 -0.17
CA LEU A 156 20.89 2.68 -0.66
C LEU A 156 20.92 3.73 0.46
N ARG A 157 20.20 3.48 1.56
CA ARG A 157 20.21 4.33 2.76
C ARG A 157 21.34 3.94 3.70
N GLY A 158 21.68 2.65 3.79
CA GLY A 158 22.69 2.14 4.71
C GLY A 158 22.32 2.27 6.21
N GLY A 159 21.04 2.54 6.51
CA GLY A 159 20.54 2.68 7.89
C GLY A 159 19.83 1.43 8.42
N GLU A 160 19.41 1.46 9.69
CA GLU A 160 18.75 0.33 10.33
C GLU A 160 17.44 -0.06 9.63
N PRO A 161 17.13 -1.36 9.51
CA PRO A 161 15.88 -1.83 8.91
C PRO A 161 14.64 -1.30 9.63
N VAL A 162 13.62 -0.92 8.87
CA VAL A 162 12.32 -0.50 9.42
C VAL A 162 11.49 -1.73 9.68
N THR A 163 10.98 -1.90 10.89
CA THR A 163 10.17 -3.08 11.23
C THR A 163 8.74 -2.66 11.50
N LEU A 164 7.79 -3.25 10.77
CA LEU A 164 6.37 -3.15 11.06
C LEU A 164 5.95 -4.42 11.81
N GLY A 165 5.32 -4.24 12.97
CA GLY A 165 4.78 -5.32 13.79
C GLY A 165 3.25 -5.40 13.70
N ASP A 166 2.70 -6.46 14.31
CA ASP A 166 1.26 -6.72 14.42
C ASP A 166 0.50 -6.59 13.08
N VAL A 167 1.16 -7.01 12.00
CA VAL A 167 0.60 -6.89 10.66
C VAL A 167 -0.59 -7.84 10.53
N LEU A 168 -1.75 -7.24 10.27
CA LEU A 168 -3.00 -7.92 9.94
C LEU A 168 -3.33 -7.60 8.48
N ILE A 169 -3.45 -8.62 7.64
CA ILE A 169 -3.92 -8.47 6.27
C ILE A 169 -5.14 -9.34 6.09
N VAL A 170 -6.19 -8.79 5.48
CA VAL A 170 -7.36 -9.56 5.05
C VAL A 170 -7.61 -9.22 3.59
N VAL A 171 -7.52 -10.23 2.74
CA VAL A 171 -7.88 -10.16 1.32
C VAL A 171 -9.08 -11.07 1.10
N ARG A 172 -10.16 -10.53 0.54
CA ARG A 172 -11.34 -11.29 0.14
C ARG A 172 -11.57 -11.12 -1.34
N ASN A 173 -11.52 -12.22 -2.07
CA ASN A 173 -11.64 -12.25 -3.51
C ASN A 173 -12.92 -12.98 -3.91
N GLY A 174 -13.76 -12.30 -4.67
CA GLY A 174 -14.88 -12.90 -5.38
C GLY A 174 -14.57 -13.09 -6.86
N LEU A 175 -15.59 -13.40 -7.65
CA LEU A 175 -15.41 -13.53 -9.10
C LEU A 175 -14.88 -12.28 -9.77
N ARG A 176 -15.16 -11.07 -9.26
CA ARG A 176 -14.66 -9.81 -9.86
C ARG A 176 -14.23 -8.77 -8.85
N HIS A 177 -14.53 -8.98 -7.58
CA HIS A 177 -14.36 -7.99 -6.53
C HIS A 177 -13.22 -8.43 -5.64
N HIS A 178 -12.36 -7.50 -5.28
CA HIS A 178 -11.22 -7.70 -4.40
C HIS A 178 -11.34 -6.69 -3.26
N GLN A 179 -11.47 -7.18 -2.04
CA GLN A 179 -11.46 -6.35 -0.84
C GLN A 179 -10.14 -6.58 -0.11
N LEU A 180 -9.45 -5.49 0.22
CA LEU A 180 -8.19 -5.50 0.93
C LEU A 180 -8.35 -4.71 2.23
N ARG A 181 -7.81 -5.25 3.31
CA ARG A 181 -7.55 -4.52 4.54
C ARG A 181 -6.14 -4.84 5.02
N LEU A 182 -5.41 -3.82 5.43
CA LEU A 182 -4.11 -3.92 6.05
C LEU A 182 -4.12 -3.05 7.30
N ASP A 183 -3.76 -3.60 8.45
CA ASP A 183 -3.46 -2.86 9.66
C ASP A 183 -2.04 -3.21 10.09
N ALA A 184 -1.21 -2.22 10.37
CA ALA A 184 0.19 -2.46 10.76
C ALA A 184 0.65 -1.43 11.80
N THR A 185 1.51 -1.86 12.71
CA THR A 185 2.07 -1.02 13.76
C THR A 185 3.51 -0.66 13.39
N PRO A 186 3.83 0.61 13.12
CA PRO A 186 5.19 1.05 12.90
C PRO A 186 6.01 1.05 14.20
N PRO A 187 7.34 1.26 14.14
CA PRO A 187 8.14 1.54 15.34
C PRO A 187 7.53 2.67 16.17
N THR A 188 7.62 2.57 17.50
CA THR A 188 6.93 3.49 18.42
C THR A 188 7.38 4.94 18.32
N ASP A 189 8.62 5.15 17.86
CA ASP A 189 9.16 6.48 17.58
C ASP A 189 8.65 7.05 16.24
N LEU A 190 8.21 6.21 15.31
CA LEU A 190 7.67 6.65 14.02
C LEU A 190 6.18 6.99 14.08
N GLY A 191 5.36 6.23 14.80
CA GLY A 191 3.92 6.51 14.80
C GLY A 191 3.05 5.48 15.50
N ASP A 192 1.74 5.65 15.35
CA ASP A 192 0.74 4.72 15.85
C ASP A 192 0.28 3.75 14.75
N ARG A 193 -0.44 2.71 15.15
CA ARG A 193 -1.03 1.73 14.22
C ARG A 193 -1.86 2.44 13.15
N PHE A 194 -1.54 2.16 11.89
CA PHE A 194 -2.25 2.70 10.74
C PHE A 194 -3.07 1.62 10.04
N MET A 195 -4.00 2.07 9.20
CA MET A 195 -4.88 1.19 8.46
C MET A 195 -5.00 1.61 6.99
N LEU A 196 -5.03 0.62 6.10
CA LEU A 196 -5.41 0.78 4.70
C LEU A 196 -6.56 -0.16 4.35
N ARG A 197 -7.51 0.34 3.57
CA ARG A 197 -8.64 -0.42 3.04
C ARG A 197 -8.83 -0.14 1.56
N GLY A 198 -8.95 -1.19 0.78
CA GLY A 198 -9.20 -1.11 -0.66
C GLY A 198 -10.42 -1.92 -1.05
N GLN A 199 -11.19 -1.41 -2.00
CA GLN A 199 -12.25 -2.16 -2.67
C GLN A 199 -12.11 -1.96 -4.16
N PHE A 200 -11.80 -3.05 -4.85
CA PHE A 200 -11.46 -3.03 -6.26
C PHE A 200 -12.33 -4.01 -7.04
N ARG A 201 -12.47 -3.74 -8.33
CA ARG A 201 -13.16 -4.59 -9.28
C ARG A 201 -12.33 -4.74 -10.53
N ARG A 202 -12.20 -5.99 -11.00
CA ARG A 202 -11.54 -6.29 -12.27
C ARG A 202 -12.39 -5.92 -13.48
N ALA A 203 -11.70 -5.64 -14.60
CA ALA A 203 -12.34 -5.43 -15.90
C ALA A 203 -13.19 -6.64 -16.33
N LEU A 204 -14.15 -6.42 -17.23
CA LEU A 204 -14.92 -7.51 -17.81
C LEU A 204 -13.99 -8.38 -18.67
N LEU A 205 -14.16 -9.70 -18.60
CA LEU A 205 -13.39 -10.71 -19.36
C LEU A 205 -11.88 -10.79 -19.04
N GLU A 206 -11.37 -9.99 -18.10
CA GLU A 206 -10.02 -10.17 -17.57
C GLU A 206 -9.92 -11.54 -16.88
N ARG A 207 -8.93 -12.32 -17.30
CA ARG A 207 -8.72 -13.70 -16.83
C ARG A 207 -7.76 -13.78 -15.66
N HIS A 208 -6.85 -12.83 -15.55
CA HIS A 208 -5.88 -12.77 -14.46
C HIS A 208 -6.50 -12.01 -13.28
N ALA A 209 -6.79 -12.73 -12.20
CA ALA A 209 -7.11 -12.14 -10.92
C ALA A 209 -6.02 -11.16 -10.48
N GLY A 210 -4.75 -11.42 -10.81
CA GLY A 210 -3.61 -10.57 -10.44
C GLY A 210 -3.40 -9.29 -11.27
N ALA A 211 -4.24 -8.99 -12.27
CA ALA A 211 -4.08 -7.83 -13.15
C ALA A 211 -4.48 -6.50 -12.49
N TRP A 212 -3.92 -6.18 -11.33
CA TRP A 212 -4.29 -5.03 -10.50
C TRP A 212 -4.13 -3.68 -11.22
N LYS A 213 -3.25 -3.60 -12.23
CA LYS A 213 -3.07 -2.44 -13.11
C LYS A 213 -4.30 -2.12 -13.97
N THR A 214 -5.29 -3.00 -14.06
CA THR A 214 -6.55 -2.77 -14.80
C THR A 214 -7.75 -2.55 -13.88
N TRP A 215 -7.55 -2.61 -12.56
CA TRP A 215 -8.65 -2.53 -11.61
C TRP A 215 -9.21 -1.12 -11.48
N ASP A 216 -10.51 -1.05 -11.21
CA ASP A 216 -11.21 0.16 -10.80
C ASP A 216 -11.66 0.01 -9.35
N GLY A 217 -11.65 1.08 -8.56
CA GLY A 217 -12.02 0.97 -7.16
C GLY A 217 -11.77 2.20 -6.31
N THR A 218 -11.77 1.98 -5.00
CA THR A 218 -11.50 3.01 -3.99
C THR A 218 -10.48 2.50 -3.00
N LEU A 219 -9.63 3.42 -2.53
CA LEU A 219 -8.65 3.19 -1.47
C LEU A 219 -8.89 4.21 -0.36
N TYR A 220 -8.79 3.76 0.89
CA TYR A 220 -8.83 4.57 2.09
C TYR A 220 -7.60 4.26 2.94
N ALA A 221 -6.97 5.29 3.51
CA ALA A 221 -5.91 5.14 4.49
C ALA A 221 -6.14 6.07 5.68
N ASP A 222 -5.85 5.58 6.88
CA ASP A 222 -5.91 6.33 8.14
C ASP A 222 -4.58 6.14 8.88
N VAL A 223 -3.85 7.24 9.06
CA VAL A 223 -2.57 7.31 9.78
C VAL A 223 -2.80 8.27 10.94
N PRO A 224 -3.15 7.76 12.14
CA PRO A 224 -3.58 8.60 13.25
C PRO A 224 -2.47 9.49 13.81
N ARG A 225 -1.24 8.97 13.83
CA ARG A 225 -0.05 9.70 14.27
C ARG A 225 1.17 9.25 13.49
N LEU A 226 1.94 10.21 13.03
CA LEU A 226 3.22 10.07 12.38
C LEU A 226 4.17 11.13 12.94
N ASP A 227 5.33 10.70 13.41
CA ASP A 227 6.42 11.58 13.80
C ASP A 227 7.26 11.92 12.57
N VAL A 228 7.12 13.17 12.11
CA VAL A 228 7.80 13.69 10.93
C VAL A 228 9.30 13.81 11.15
N ALA A 229 9.77 13.94 12.41
CA ALA A 229 11.19 13.97 12.75
C ALA A 229 11.90 12.66 12.43
N ARG A 230 11.18 11.54 12.51
CA ARG A 230 11.73 10.21 12.28
C ARG A 230 11.66 9.78 10.82
N LEU A 231 10.87 10.44 9.99
CA LEU A 231 10.79 10.11 8.56
C LEU A 231 12.15 10.13 7.85
N PRO A 232 13.05 11.12 8.06
CA PRO A 232 14.38 11.11 7.43
C PRO A 232 15.28 9.95 7.86
N VAL A 233 15.00 9.31 9.01
CA VAL A 233 15.70 8.09 9.43
C VAL A 233 15.31 6.93 8.52
N TYR A 234 14.07 6.90 8.04
CA TYR A 234 13.50 5.76 7.31
C TYR A 234 13.32 5.98 5.81
N LEU A 235 13.24 7.23 5.37
CA LEU A 235 13.02 7.65 3.99
C LEU A 235 14.04 8.72 3.62
N ARG A 236 14.38 8.84 2.33
CA ARG A 236 15.15 9.97 1.82
C ARG A 236 14.16 11.03 1.33
N PRO A 237 13.95 12.15 2.05
CA PRO A 237 12.85 13.07 1.75
C PRO A 237 12.90 13.62 0.31
N ALA A 238 14.09 13.92 -0.21
CA ALA A 238 14.25 14.43 -1.56
C ALA A 238 13.91 13.41 -2.67
N GLN A 239 14.21 12.13 -2.46
CA GLN A 239 14.10 11.09 -3.49
C GLN A 239 12.77 10.32 -3.38
N ASP A 240 12.37 9.98 -2.15
CA ASP A 240 11.22 9.12 -1.90
C ASP A 240 9.92 9.94 -1.71
N LEU A 241 10.01 11.21 -1.27
CA LEU A 241 8.86 12.12 -1.16
C LEU A 241 8.83 13.21 -2.25
N GLY A 242 9.82 13.22 -3.15
CA GLY A 242 9.91 14.19 -4.24
C GLY A 242 10.20 15.63 -3.80
N LEU A 243 10.78 15.83 -2.62
CA LEU A 243 11.18 17.15 -2.13
C LEU A 243 12.44 17.64 -2.86
N GLN A 244 12.70 18.96 -2.84
CA GLN A 244 13.91 19.50 -3.48
C GLN A 244 15.18 19.06 -2.74
N ALA A 245 16.32 19.09 -3.44
CA ALA A 245 17.62 18.83 -2.84
C ALA A 245 17.88 19.81 -1.67
N GLY A 246 18.38 19.29 -0.56
CA GLY A 246 18.58 20.06 0.69
C GLY A 246 17.31 20.27 1.52
N ALA A 247 16.20 19.60 1.20
CA ALA A 247 15.05 19.58 2.08
C ALA A 247 15.34 18.76 3.36
N GLU A 248 15.05 19.35 4.51
CA GLU A 248 15.18 18.74 5.83
C GLU A 248 13.82 18.74 6.51
N LEU A 249 13.39 17.57 6.98
CA LEU A 249 12.22 17.46 7.86
C LEU A 249 12.74 17.44 9.31
N ARG A 250 12.19 18.30 10.16
CA ARG A 250 12.54 18.41 11.58
C ARG A 250 11.36 17.96 12.44
N PRO A 251 11.45 17.97 13.79
CA PRO A 251 10.39 17.48 14.65
C PRO A 251 9.04 18.08 14.32
N GLY A 252 8.00 17.25 14.43
CA GLY A 252 6.61 17.58 14.15
C GLY A 252 5.76 16.32 14.18
N SER A 253 4.51 16.45 14.61
CA SER A 253 3.54 15.35 14.58
C SER A 253 2.53 15.60 13.46
N ALA A 254 2.11 14.54 12.78
CA ALA A 254 1.11 14.61 11.73
C ALA A 254 0.09 13.47 11.84
N ALA A 255 -1.15 13.77 11.49
CA ALA A 255 -2.23 12.83 11.28
C ALA A 255 -2.74 13.00 9.85
N LEU A 256 -2.99 11.88 9.17
CA LEU A 256 -3.34 11.86 7.76
C LEU A 256 -4.48 10.87 7.50
N ARG A 257 -5.53 11.34 6.81
CA ARG A 257 -6.53 10.47 6.19
C ARG A 257 -6.51 10.68 4.70
N LEU A 258 -6.57 9.61 3.92
CA LEU A 258 -6.55 9.66 2.46
C LEU A 258 -7.69 8.83 1.88
N TRP A 259 -8.34 9.35 0.85
CA TRP A 259 -9.28 8.65 -0.01
C TRP A 259 -8.81 8.79 -1.44
N ALA A 260 -8.81 7.70 -2.22
CA ALA A 260 -8.46 7.73 -3.63
C ALA A 260 -9.44 6.91 -4.47
N ASP A 261 -9.89 7.51 -5.57
CA ASP A 261 -10.64 6.82 -6.62
C ASP A 261 -9.64 6.35 -7.68
N VAL A 262 -9.64 5.05 -7.96
CA VAL A 262 -8.72 4.40 -8.91
C VAL A 262 -9.50 3.96 -10.13
N ALA A 263 -8.98 4.26 -11.31
CA ALA A 263 -9.48 3.75 -12.58
C ALA A 263 -8.33 3.18 -13.41
N ARG A 264 -8.49 1.94 -13.89
CA ARG A 264 -7.43 1.19 -14.59
C ARG A 264 -6.07 1.29 -13.89
N GLY A 265 -6.04 0.94 -12.60
CA GLY A 265 -4.84 0.92 -11.77
C GLY A 265 -4.20 2.28 -11.47
N ALA A 266 -4.77 3.39 -11.95
CA ALA A 266 -4.24 4.73 -11.73
C ALA A 266 -5.21 5.58 -10.88
N PRO A 267 -4.71 6.40 -9.94
CA PRO A 267 -5.55 7.32 -9.20
C PRO A 267 -6.10 8.39 -10.15
N THR A 268 -7.39 8.68 -10.01
CA THR A 268 -8.13 9.69 -10.78
C THR A 268 -8.59 10.86 -9.92
N ARG A 269 -8.86 10.58 -8.64
CA ARG A 269 -9.13 11.57 -7.61
C ARG A 269 -8.48 11.13 -6.31
N VAL A 270 -7.89 12.07 -5.59
CA VAL A 270 -7.36 11.87 -4.24
C VAL A 270 -7.89 13.01 -3.37
N LEU A 271 -8.38 12.66 -2.19
CA LEU A 271 -8.75 13.60 -1.13
C LEU A 271 -7.94 13.23 0.10
N GLY A 272 -7.43 14.21 0.81
CA GLY A 272 -6.64 13.99 2.01
C GLY A 272 -6.97 15.01 3.09
N ASP A 273 -7.20 14.55 4.31
CA ASP A 273 -7.25 15.40 5.50
C ASP A 273 -5.89 15.31 6.19
N LEU A 274 -5.23 16.46 6.34
CA LEU A 274 -3.94 16.59 7.00
C LEU A 274 -4.11 17.49 8.21
N ALA A 275 -3.66 17.01 9.37
CA ALA A 275 -3.46 17.82 10.55
C ALA A 275 -2.02 17.61 11.03
N ALA A 276 -1.28 18.68 11.29
CA ALA A 276 0.08 18.61 11.78
C ALA A 276 0.33 19.67 12.85
N GLY A 277 1.16 19.33 13.83
CA GLY A 277 1.57 20.18 14.93
C GLY A 277 3.08 20.30 14.99
N ASP A 278 3.55 21.48 15.38
CA ASP A 278 4.97 21.82 15.54
C ASP A 278 5.80 21.51 14.29
N VAL A 279 5.26 21.78 13.10
CA VAL A 279 5.94 21.50 11.83
C VAL A 279 7.14 22.42 11.68
N ASN A 280 8.31 21.82 11.54
CA ASN A 280 9.52 22.52 11.15
C ASN A 280 10.16 21.81 9.95
N ALA A 281 10.26 22.51 8.82
CA ALA A 281 10.84 21.94 7.61
C ALA A 281 11.62 22.97 6.81
N LEU A 282 12.78 22.57 6.31
CA LEU A 282 13.47 23.28 5.24
C LEU A 282 13.07 22.61 3.93
N LEU A 283 12.47 23.34 2.98
CA LEU A 283 11.94 22.73 1.76
C LEU A 283 12.90 22.81 0.55
N GLY A 284 14.11 23.34 0.75
CA GLY A 284 15.15 23.42 -0.27
C GLY A 284 16.32 24.32 0.15
N THR A 285 17.46 24.18 -0.53
CA THR A 285 18.63 25.02 -0.30
C THR A 285 18.34 26.50 -0.56
N GLY A 286 18.67 27.36 0.41
CA GLY A 286 18.50 28.80 0.32
C GLY A 286 17.07 29.31 0.57
N LEU A 287 16.17 28.45 1.06
CA LEU A 287 14.84 28.84 1.53
C LEU A 287 14.86 29.11 3.04
N GLU A 288 13.94 29.95 3.53
CA GLU A 288 13.73 30.12 4.97
C GLU A 288 13.02 28.87 5.56
N PRO A 289 13.35 28.43 6.78
CA PRO A 289 12.62 27.33 7.43
C PRO A 289 11.13 27.64 7.54
N LEU A 290 10.28 26.67 7.19
CA LEU A 290 8.85 26.72 7.42
C LEU A 290 8.56 26.22 8.84
N THR A 291 8.27 27.15 9.75
CA THR A 291 7.92 26.87 11.14
C THR A 291 6.45 27.16 11.40
N LEU A 292 5.65 26.12 11.65
CA LEU A 292 4.22 26.21 11.93
C LEU A 292 3.91 25.52 13.26
N LYS A 293 3.19 26.20 14.16
CA LYS A 293 2.65 25.61 15.39
C LYS A 293 1.57 24.58 15.07
N SER A 294 0.71 24.91 14.12
CA SER A 294 -0.35 24.03 13.65
C SER A 294 -0.61 24.21 12.16
N LEU A 295 -1.03 23.14 11.50
CA LEU A 295 -1.49 23.11 10.12
C LEU A 295 -2.68 22.15 10.05
N ALA A 296 -3.80 22.60 9.50
CA ALA A 296 -4.95 21.77 9.22
C ALA A 296 -5.52 22.12 7.84
N THR A 297 -5.74 21.11 7.01
CA THR A 297 -6.27 21.32 5.66
C THR A 297 -6.84 20.03 5.08
N ARG A 298 -7.87 20.17 4.25
CA ARG A 298 -8.26 19.14 3.30
C ARG A 298 -7.67 19.47 1.94
N VAL A 299 -6.87 18.57 1.37
CA VAL A 299 -6.28 18.72 0.04
C VAL A 299 -6.97 17.77 -0.92
N GLY A 300 -7.31 18.25 -2.10
CA GLY A 300 -7.84 17.45 -3.18
C GLY A 300 -6.98 17.54 -4.43
N TRP A 301 -6.86 16.42 -5.13
CA TRP A 301 -6.27 16.31 -6.45
C TRP A 301 -7.22 15.52 -7.33
N GLN A 302 -7.40 15.94 -8.58
CA GLN A 302 -8.21 15.23 -9.55
C GLN A 302 -7.63 15.38 -10.94
N ARG A 303 -7.68 14.30 -11.71
CA ARG A 303 -7.33 14.28 -13.12
C ARG A 303 -8.51 13.82 -13.95
N SER A 304 -8.90 14.64 -14.94
CA SER A 304 -9.91 14.33 -15.93
C SER A 304 -9.32 14.48 -17.33
N GLY A 305 -8.92 13.35 -17.92
CA GLY A 305 -8.19 13.33 -19.19
C GLY A 305 -6.85 14.08 -19.10
N ARG A 306 -6.80 15.25 -19.73
CA ARG A 306 -5.64 16.17 -19.77
C ARG A 306 -5.76 17.36 -18.82
N SER A 307 -6.88 17.49 -18.12
CA SER A 307 -7.07 18.49 -17.07
C SER A 307 -6.69 17.91 -15.72
N THR A 308 -5.93 18.67 -14.95
CA THR A 308 -5.59 18.37 -13.56
C THR A 308 -6.04 19.54 -12.70
N ALA A 309 -6.67 19.23 -11.59
CA ALA A 309 -7.09 20.18 -10.58
C ALA A 309 -6.47 19.80 -9.23
N VAL A 310 -5.94 20.79 -8.52
CA VAL A 310 -5.50 20.69 -7.13
C VAL A 310 -6.22 21.75 -6.33
N TRP A 311 -6.75 21.39 -5.17
CA TRP A 311 -7.41 22.37 -4.31
C TRP A 311 -7.18 22.11 -2.83
N THR A 312 -7.37 23.15 -2.03
CA THR A 312 -7.44 23.09 -0.58
C THR A 312 -8.83 23.49 -0.10
N GLN A 313 -9.24 22.95 1.04
CA GLN A 313 -10.47 23.28 1.74
C GLN A 313 -10.16 23.53 3.21
N GLY A 314 -10.55 24.70 3.70
CA GLY A 314 -10.37 25.08 5.10
C GLY A 314 -8.90 25.09 5.52
N LEU A 315 -8.00 25.55 4.64
CA LEU A 315 -6.58 25.69 4.97
C LEU A 315 -6.43 26.65 6.15
N ARG A 316 -5.87 26.14 7.25
CA ARG A 316 -5.56 26.90 8.46
C ARG A 316 -4.16 26.53 8.88
N PHE A 317 -3.35 27.52 9.20
CA PHE A 317 -2.06 27.29 9.82
C PHE A 317 -1.67 28.47 10.69
N GLU A 318 -0.84 28.21 11.68
CA GLU A 318 -0.33 29.20 12.61
C GLU A 318 1.19 29.22 12.49
N PRO A 319 1.78 30.25 11.87
CA PRO A 319 3.23 30.42 11.86
C PRO A 319 3.78 30.55 13.28
N ALA A 320 5.02 30.11 13.50
CA ALA A 320 5.69 30.35 14.78
C ALA A 320 5.83 31.86 15.06
N ASP A 321 6.18 32.61 13.99
CA ASP A 321 6.49 34.03 14.01
C ASP A 321 5.49 34.83 13.16
N GLY A 322 4.24 34.92 13.61
CA GLY A 322 3.24 35.74 12.92
C GLY A 322 1.79 35.50 13.34
N PRO A 323 0.85 36.29 12.78
CA PRO A 323 -0.57 36.04 12.96
C PRO A 323 -0.96 34.72 12.28
N ALA A 324 -1.99 34.08 12.82
CA ALA A 324 -2.62 32.90 12.22
C ALA A 324 -3.13 33.22 10.81
N TRP A 325 -3.04 32.27 9.91
CA TRP A 325 -3.63 32.39 8.58
C TRP A 325 -5.15 32.58 8.71
N PRO A 326 -5.74 33.61 8.09
CA PRO A 326 -7.15 33.96 8.28
C PRO A 326 -8.12 32.91 7.69
N GLY A 327 -7.59 31.88 7.03
CA GLY A 327 -8.36 30.91 6.27
C GLY A 327 -8.26 31.20 4.78
N GLY A 328 -8.79 30.31 3.96
CA GLY A 328 -8.83 30.48 2.51
C GLY A 328 -8.75 29.16 1.78
N ASN A 329 -9.30 29.15 0.57
CA ASN A 329 -9.26 28.00 -0.32
C ASN A 329 -8.47 28.40 -1.56
N VAL A 330 -7.59 27.51 -2.01
CA VAL A 330 -6.86 27.68 -3.26
C VAL A 330 -7.28 26.55 -4.17
N ARG A 331 -7.55 26.87 -5.44
CA ARG A 331 -7.85 25.90 -6.49
C ARG A 331 -7.03 26.24 -7.73
N LEU A 332 -6.11 25.36 -8.07
CA LEU A 332 -5.29 25.44 -9.28
C LEU A 332 -5.79 24.38 -10.27
N GLU A 333 -6.20 24.82 -11.44
CA GLU A 333 -6.56 23.94 -12.54
C GLU A 333 -5.66 24.21 -13.73
N TRP A 334 -5.15 23.15 -14.37
CA TRP A 334 -4.37 23.30 -15.58
C TRP A 334 -4.66 22.18 -16.57
N ARG A 335 -4.42 22.47 -17.84
CA ARG A 335 -4.51 21.52 -18.96
C ARG A 335 -3.14 21.36 -19.57
N THR A 336 -2.68 20.12 -19.67
CA THR A 336 -1.42 19.83 -20.37
C THR A 336 -1.59 20.07 -21.87
N PRO A 337 -0.57 20.58 -22.59
CA PRO A 337 -0.61 20.73 -24.04
C PRO A 337 -0.78 19.37 -24.73
N GLY A 338 -1.31 19.35 -25.95
CA GLY A 338 -1.60 18.10 -26.68
C GLY A 338 -1.30 18.13 -28.15
N SER A 339 -1.38 19.30 -28.76
CA SER A 339 -0.85 19.57 -30.09
C SER A 339 -0.45 21.05 -30.16
N ALA A 340 0.25 21.46 -31.21
CA ALA A 340 0.61 22.86 -31.42
C ALA A 340 -0.61 23.81 -31.51
N ARG A 341 -1.83 23.28 -31.76
CA ARG A 341 -3.09 24.03 -31.80
C ARG A 341 -3.88 24.01 -30.48
N GLU A 342 -3.45 23.22 -29.51
CA GLU A 342 -4.03 23.18 -28.16
C GLU A 342 -2.94 23.51 -27.13
N PRO A 343 -2.56 24.79 -27.00
CA PRO A 343 -1.63 25.20 -25.97
C PRO A 343 -2.20 24.83 -24.60
N GLY A 344 -1.33 24.38 -23.70
CA GLY A 344 -1.70 24.21 -22.30
C GLY A 344 -2.09 25.56 -21.70
N GLY A 345 -2.89 25.52 -20.64
CA GLY A 345 -3.32 26.71 -19.92
C GLY A 345 -3.72 26.35 -18.51
N GLY A 346 -3.77 27.35 -17.62
CA GLY A 346 -4.17 27.14 -16.24
C GLY A 346 -4.94 28.32 -15.67
N GLN A 347 -5.76 28.05 -14.66
CA GLN A 347 -6.50 29.02 -13.88
C GLN A 347 -6.19 28.80 -12.41
N LEU A 348 -5.96 29.88 -11.68
CA LEU A 348 -5.80 29.88 -10.23
C LEU A 348 -6.97 30.67 -9.65
N HIS A 349 -7.79 29.99 -8.86
CA HIS A 349 -8.88 30.58 -8.08
C HIS A 349 -8.50 30.54 -6.61
N ALA A 350 -8.71 31.64 -5.92
CA ALA A 350 -8.17 31.79 -4.58
C ALA A 350 -9.07 32.74 -3.77
N GLU A 351 -9.55 32.27 -2.63
CA GLU A 351 -10.50 32.99 -1.78
C GLU A 351 -9.82 33.39 -0.47
N GLN A 352 -10.10 34.62 0.00
CA GLN A 352 -9.64 35.15 1.29
C GLN A 352 -8.12 35.05 1.49
N LEU A 353 -7.33 35.32 0.43
CA LEU A 353 -5.89 35.35 0.57
C LEU A 353 -5.39 36.62 1.24
N ASP A 354 -4.63 36.42 2.32
CA ASP A 354 -3.75 37.44 2.87
C ASP A 354 -2.43 37.44 2.09
N LEU A 355 -2.21 38.49 1.30
CA LEU A 355 -1.04 38.66 0.45
C LEU A 355 0.25 38.85 1.26
N ASP A 356 0.17 39.44 2.45
CA ASP A 356 1.31 39.66 3.34
C ASP A 356 1.74 38.35 4.01
N ALA A 357 0.78 37.55 4.45
CA ALA A 357 1.04 36.21 4.95
C ALA A 357 1.55 35.28 3.83
N LEU A 358 1.02 35.37 2.60
CA LEU A 358 1.52 34.59 1.47
C LEU A 358 2.94 34.99 1.07
N GLY A 359 3.26 36.30 1.09
CA GLY A 359 4.60 36.81 0.81
C GLY A 359 5.68 36.28 1.77
N ARG A 360 5.32 36.04 3.03
CA ARG A 360 6.22 35.41 4.02
C ARG A 360 6.48 33.94 3.70
N ILE A 361 5.41 33.17 3.46
CA ILE A 361 5.52 31.71 3.23
C ILE A 361 6.13 31.39 1.87
N ALA A 362 5.93 32.25 0.88
CA ALA A 362 6.54 32.11 -0.44
C ALA A 362 8.07 32.05 -0.41
N ARG A 363 8.72 32.55 0.66
CA ARG A 363 10.17 32.45 0.88
C ARG A 363 10.61 31.07 1.37
N SER A 364 9.72 30.34 2.03
CA SER A 364 9.95 29.00 2.53
C SER A 364 9.52 27.91 1.53
N LEU A 365 8.71 28.25 0.53
CA LEU A 365 8.20 27.31 -0.45
C LEU A 365 9.15 27.13 -1.65
N PRO A 366 9.26 25.90 -2.20
CA PRO A 366 10.03 25.57 -3.39
C PRO A 366 9.33 26.05 -4.68
N LEU A 367 9.18 27.36 -4.83
CA LEU A 367 8.51 27.98 -5.99
C LEU A 367 9.49 28.13 -7.17
N THR A 368 9.00 27.84 -8.38
CA THR A 368 9.74 28.13 -9.62
C THR A 368 9.96 29.64 -9.78
N ARG A 369 11.00 30.05 -10.54
CA ARG A 369 11.23 31.48 -10.83
C ARG A 369 9.99 32.16 -11.40
N LEU A 370 9.30 31.51 -12.33
CA LEU A 370 8.04 32.02 -12.90
C LEU A 370 6.95 32.27 -11.86
N ALA A 371 6.77 31.36 -10.89
CA ALA A 371 5.81 31.54 -9.81
C ALA A 371 6.23 32.67 -8.87
N ARG A 372 7.53 32.78 -8.57
CA ARG A 372 8.09 33.85 -7.72
C ARG A 372 7.91 35.23 -8.37
N ASP A 373 8.19 35.35 -9.66
CA ASP A 373 8.03 36.59 -10.44
C ASP A 373 6.55 36.98 -10.61
N ALA A 374 5.65 35.99 -10.68
CA ALA A 374 4.21 36.24 -10.70
C ALA A 374 3.71 36.77 -9.36
N LEU A 375 4.15 36.19 -8.24
CA LEU A 375 3.80 36.66 -6.89
C LEU A 375 4.32 38.07 -6.62
N GLN A 376 5.53 38.41 -7.07
CA GLN A 376 6.07 39.76 -6.97
C GLN A 376 5.29 40.79 -7.81
N ARG A 377 4.73 40.36 -8.96
CA ARG A 377 3.86 41.21 -9.79
C ARG A 377 2.49 41.45 -9.19
N ILE A 378 2.02 40.56 -8.31
CA ILE A 378 0.75 40.68 -7.55
C ILE A 378 0.99 41.48 -6.24
N GLY A 379 2.09 42.22 -6.13
CA GLY A 379 2.47 43.01 -4.94
C GLY A 379 1.35 43.90 -4.38
N PRO A 380 1.45 44.28 -3.10
CA PRO A 380 0.31 44.67 -2.27
C PRO A 380 -0.48 45.82 -2.90
N ALA A 381 -1.81 45.67 -2.95
CA ALA A 381 -2.68 46.80 -3.20
C ALA A 381 -2.34 47.86 -2.14
N ARG A 382 -1.81 49.00 -2.57
CA ARG A 382 -1.73 50.19 -1.73
C ARG A 382 -3.17 50.55 -1.35
N GLY A 383 -3.59 50.15 -0.16
CA GLY A 383 -4.72 50.74 0.54
C GLY A 383 -4.34 52.12 1.02
#